data_AF-A0A6A6RHQ8-F1
#
_entry.id   AF-A0A6A6RHQ8-F1
#
_cell.length_a   1.000
_cell.length_b   1.000
_cell.length_c   1.000
_cell.angle_alpha   90.00
_cell.angle_beta   90.00
_cell.angle_gamma   90.00
#
_symmetry.space_group_name_H-M   'P 1'
#
loop_
_entity.id
_entity.type
_entity.pdbx_description
1 polymer ?
#
loop_
_entity_poly.entity_id
_entity_poly.type
_entity_poly.pdbx_seq_one_letter_code
_entity_poly.pdbx_strand_id
1 'polypeptide(L)'
;MMVQQPPTQLWFRGGGAFGALRVALLFKSVVVVATGSGIGPCLGLFKAHPEHPVRALWSARDPEGKYGQETMSIVKRADSKANIYDTDGHEHLTPEGILERTKALYTGDDHQNRQAEAVVVVSNQKLTYRLVLDLEKAGIPAYLGPIWDS
;
A
#
# COMPACT_ATOMS: atom_id res chain seq x y z
N MET A 1 -19.84 -21.34 9.00
CA MET A 1 -21.18 -20.97 9.51
C MET A 1 -21.49 -19.57 8.97
N MET A 2 -22.35 -19.52 7.96
CA MET A 2 -22.78 -18.31 7.26
C MET A 2 -23.81 -17.60 8.16
N VAL A 3 -23.62 -16.32 8.46
CA VAL A 3 -24.52 -15.57 9.36
C VAL A 3 -25.86 -15.37 8.66
N GLN A 4 -26.90 -16.06 9.14
CA GLN A 4 -28.24 -16.13 8.51
C GLN A 4 -29.12 -14.89 8.78
N GLN A 5 -28.61 -13.87 9.48
CA GLN A 5 -29.30 -12.60 9.72
C GLN A 5 -28.30 -11.44 9.68
N PRO A 6 -28.12 -10.73 8.54
CA PRO A 6 -27.30 -9.54 8.51
C PRO A 6 -27.95 -8.44 9.39
N PRO A 7 -27.21 -7.79 10.30
CA PRO A 7 -27.76 -6.73 11.13
C PRO A 7 -28.17 -5.52 10.28
N THR A 8 -29.41 -5.05 10.45
CA THR A 8 -30.01 -3.93 9.70
C THR A 8 -29.40 -2.57 10.03
N GLN A 9 -28.61 -2.48 11.10
CA GLN A 9 -27.92 -1.27 11.51
C GLN A 9 -26.48 -1.62 11.92
N LEU A 10 -25.53 -1.24 11.07
CA LEU A 10 -24.10 -1.31 11.35
C LEU A 10 -23.67 0.04 11.96
N TRP A 11 -23.24 0.02 13.22
CA TRP A 11 -22.69 1.20 13.88
C TRP A 11 -21.21 1.35 13.50
N PHE A 12 -20.93 2.12 12.45
CA PHE A 12 -19.57 2.57 12.16
C PHE A 12 -19.30 3.85 12.95
N ARG A 13 -18.23 3.88 13.77
CA ARG A 13 -17.63 5.16 14.18
C ARG A 13 -16.98 5.75 12.93
N GLY A 14 -17.68 6.68 12.28
CA GLY A 14 -17.32 7.33 11.01
C GLY A 14 -16.09 8.23 11.05
N GLY A 15 -14.99 7.77 11.63
CA GLY A 15 -13.66 8.29 11.35
C GLY A 15 -13.09 7.45 10.22
N GLY A 16 -13.42 7.76 8.96
CA GLY A 16 -12.70 7.16 7.86
C GLY A 16 -11.21 7.45 8.07
N ALA A 17 -10.37 6.43 8.00
CA ALA A 17 -8.92 6.52 8.18
C ALA A 17 -8.25 7.27 7.00
N PHE A 18 -8.82 8.41 6.60
CA PHE A 18 -8.41 9.31 5.53
C PHE A 18 -7.22 10.20 5.94
N GLY A 19 -6.86 10.22 7.23
CA GLY A 19 -6.01 11.29 7.79
C GLY A 19 -4.56 11.31 7.29
N ALA A 20 -3.94 10.16 7.07
CA ALA A 20 -2.49 10.10 6.92
C ALA A 20 -1.99 9.55 5.59
N LEU A 21 -2.82 8.83 4.82
CA LEU A 21 -2.52 8.64 3.40
C LEU A 21 -2.60 9.96 2.61
N ARG A 22 -3.20 11.03 3.17
CA ARG A 22 -3.09 12.38 2.61
C ARG A 22 -1.67 12.95 2.62
N VAL A 23 -0.78 12.42 3.47
CA VAL A 23 0.65 12.79 3.41
C VAL A 23 1.22 12.44 2.03
N ALA A 24 0.72 11.38 1.38
CA ALA A 24 1.08 11.04 0.01
C ALA A 24 0.78 12.16 -0.99
N LEU A 25 -0.30 12.92 -0.78
CA LEU A 25 -0.73 14.02 -1.65
C LEU A 25 0.11 15.29 -1.48
N LEU A 26 0.91 15.39 -0.41
CA LEU A 26 1.85 16.50 -0.24
C LEU A 26 3.03 16.39 -1.21
N PHE A 27 3.28 15.20 -1.73
CA PHE A 27 4.33 14.89 -2.68
C PHE A 27 3.76 14.82 -4.10
N LYS A 28 4.55 15.21 -5.08
CA LYS A 28 4.22 15.16 -6.51
C LYS A 28 4.18 13.72 -7.05
N SER A 29 4.95 12.83 -6.45
CA SER A 29 4.98 11.40 -6.77
C SER A 29 5.45 10.60 -5.56
N VAL A 30 4.84 9.44 -5.32
CA VAL A 30 5.16 8.59 -4.17
C VAL A 30 5.22 7.11 -4.54
N VAL A 31 6.02 6.36 -3.78
CA VAL A 31 5.93 4.89 -3.73
C VAL A 31 5.06 4.50 -2.54
N VAL A 32 4.00 3.73 -2.78
CA VAL A 32 3.14 3.18 -1.73
C VAL A 32 3.48 1.70 -1.54
N VAL A 33 3.90 1.33 -0.33
CA VAL A 33 4.21 -0.03 0.05
C VAL A 33 3.11 -0.54 0.98
N ALA A 34 2.33 -1.51 0.54
CA ALA A 34 1.26 -2.12 1.32
C ALA A 34 1.53 -3.60 1.57
N THR A 35 1.16 -4.11 2.75
CA THR A 35 1.16 -5.56 3.00
C THR A 35 -0.18 -6.05 3.56
N GLY A 36 -0.66 -7.19 3.08
CA GLY A 36 -1.91 -7.79 3.54
C GLY A 36 -3.09 -6.83 3.38
N SER A 37 -3.84 -6.64 4.47
CA SER A 37 -5.00 -5.75 4.60
C SER A 37 -4.65 -4.27 4.49
N GLY A 38 -3.36 -3.91 4.59
CA GLY A 38 -2.86 -2.54 4.46
C GLY A 38 -3.20 -1.87 3.12
N ILE A 39 -3.60 -2.64 2.11
CA ILE A 39 -4.09 -2.09 0.84
C ILE A 39 -5.39 -1.28 1.00
N GLY A 40 -6.22 -1.58 2.00
CA GLY A 40 -7.57 -1.01 2.13
C GLY A 40 -7.57 0.53 2.12
N PRO A 41 -6.82 1.19 3.01
CA PRO A 41 -6.71 2.65 2.98
C PRO A 41 -6.04 3.21 1.72
N CYS A 42 -5.09 2.48 1.11
CA CYS A 42 -4.50 2.86 -0.17
C CYS A 42 -5.54 2.90 -1.29
N LEU A 43 -6.50 1.97 -1.31
CA LEU A 43 -7.61 1.99 -2.29
C LEU A 43 -8.46 3.25 -2.17
N GLY A 44 -8.63 3.79 -0.95
CA GLY A 44 -9.31 5.05 -0.73
C GLY A 44 -8.60 6.22 -1.41
N LEU A 45 -7.27 6.27 -1.30
CA LEU A 45 -6.43 7.26 -1.99
C LEU A 45 -6.51 7.10 -3.51
N PHE A 46 -6.35 5.86 -4.00
CA PHE A 46 -6.39 5.53 -5.42
C PHE A 46 -7.74 5.86 -6.09
N LYS A 47 -8.84 5.70 -5.35
CA LYS A 47 -10.18 6.09 -5.83
C LYS A 47 -10.41 7.59 -5.77
N ALA A 48 -9.91 8.27 -4.74
CA ALA A 48 -10.13 9.70 -4.56
C ALA A 48 -9.27 10.57 -5.50
N HIS A 49 -8.05 10.11 -5.81
CA HIS A 49 -7.07 10.82 -6.63
C HIS A 49 -6.41 9.88 -7.65
N PRO A 50 -7.17 9.35 -8.64
CA PRO A 50 -6.64 8.45 -9.65
C PRO A 50 -5.56 9.09 -10.56
N GLU A 51 -5.52 10.43 -10.64
CA GLU A 51 -4.54 11.20 -11.39
C GLU A 51 -3.19 11.38 -10.67
N HIS A 52 -3.14 11.11 -9.36
CA HIS A 52 -1.94 11.30 -8.56
C HIS A 52 -0.87 10.25 -8.93
N PRO A 53 0.35 10.66 -9.31
CA PRO A 53 1.40 9.71 -9.69
C PRO A 53 1.82 8.85 -8.49
N VAL A 54 1.41 7.58 -8.51
CA VAL A 54 1.73 6.61 -7.48
C VAL A 54 2.31 5.33 -8.07
N ARG A 55 3.35 4.82 -7.40
CA ARG A 55 3.92 3.50 -7.67
C ARG A 55 3.52 2.57 -6.54
N ALA A 56 2.74 1.53 -6.83
CA ALA A 56 2.25 0.62 -5.79
C ALA A 56 3.09 -0.66 -5.71
N LEU A 57 3.57 -0.99 -4.51
CA LEU A 57 4.08 -2.31 -4.14
C LEU A 57 3.11 -2.91 -3.13
N TRP A 58 2.45 -4.00 -3.50
CA TRP A 58 1.54 -4.69 -2.60
C TRP A 58 1.93 -6.15 -2.44
N SER A 59 2.14 -6.59 -1.20
CA SER A 59 2.42 -7.99 -0.87
C SER A 59 1.31 -8.56 0.01
N ALA A 60 0.60 -9.58 -0.45
CA ALA A 60 -0.45 -10.23 0.34
C ALA A 60 -0.52 -11.73 0.02
N ARG A 61 -1.15 -12.51 0.90
CA ARG A 61 -1.43 -13.93 0.65
C ARG A 61 -2.72 -14.04 -0.16
N ASP A 62 -2.67 -14.61 -1.35
CA ASP A 62 -3.78 -14.76 -2.29
C ASP A 62 -4.55 -13.42 -2.47
N PRO A 63 -3.88 -12.38 -3.04
CA PRO A 63 -4.49 -11.07 -3.21
C PRO A 63 -5.73 -11.13 -4.10
N GLU A 64 -5.71 -11.95 -5.15
CA GLU A 64 -6.81 -12.09 -6.08
C GLU A 64 -8.01 -12.80 -5.45
N GLY A 65 -7.80 -13.93 -4.76
CA GLY A 65 -8.88 -14.68 -4.13
C GLY A 65 -9.47 -13.99 -2.90
N LYS A 66 -8.68 -13.24 -2.12
CA LYS A 66 -9.17 -12.56 -0.91
C LYS A 66 -9.79 -11.19 -1.14
N TYR A 67 -9.26 -10.41 -2.07
CA TYR A 67 -9.72 -9.03 -2.29
C TYR A 67 -10.52 -8.87 -3.57
N GLY A 68 -10.51 -9.88 -4.43
CA GLY A 68 -11.27 -9.92 -5.66
C GLY A 68 -10.70 -9.05 -6.79
N GLN A 69 -11.21 -9.31 -7.99
CA GLN A 69 -10.82 -8.63 -9.22
C GLN A 69 -11.10 -7.11 -9.21
N GLU A 70 -12.10 -6.65 -8.46
CA GLU A 70 -12.38 -5.21 -8.35
C GLU A 70 -11.22 -4.46 -7.68
N THR A 71 -10.71 -5.00 -6.57
CA THR A 71 -9.56 -4.45 -5.85
C THR A 71 -8.32 -4.42 -6.73
N MET A 72 -8.04 -5.53 -7.41
CA MET A 72 -6.93 -5.63 -8.37
C MET A 72 -7.07 -4.57 -9.48
N SER A 73 -8.29 -4.36 -9.97
CA SER A 73 -8.58 -3.36 -11.01
C SER A 73 -8.37 -1.92 -10.51
N ILE A 74 -8.71 -1.62 -9.26
CA ILE A 74 -8.47 -0.31 -8.65
C ILE A 74 -6.97 -0.03 -8.56
N VAL A 75 -6.20 -1.00 -8.06
CA VAL A 75 -4.73 -0.88 -7.95
C VAL A 75 -4.11 -0.68 -9.33
N LYS A 76 -4.50 -1.50 -10.32
CA LYS A 76 -3.99 -1.39 -11.70
C LYS A 76 -4.39 -0.10 -12.41
N ARG A 77 -5.53 0.49 -12.07
CA ARG A 77 -5.96 1.80 -12.60
C ARG A 77 -5.14 2.95 -12.03
N ALA A 78 -4.81 2.89 -10.74
CA ALA A 78 -3.93 3.88 -10.11
C ALA A 78 -2.48 3.71 -10.58
N ASP A 79 -2.04 2.46 -10.75
CA ASP A 79 -0.72 2.14 -11.27
C ASP A 79 -0.74 0.90 -12.18
N SER A 80 -0.57 1.14 -13.48
CA SER A 80 -0.55 0.09 -14.50
C SER A 80 0.63 -0.90 -14.39
N LYS A 81 1.75 -0.52 -13.75
CA LYS A 81 2.87 -1.44 -13.42
C LYS A 81 2.97 -1.63 -11.90
N ALA A 82 1.85 -1.67 -11.19
CA ALA A 82 1.85 -2.01 -9.77
C ALA A 82 2.53 -3.37 -9.54
N ASN A 83 3.47 -3.40 -8.59
CA ASN A 83 4.17 -4.61 -8.17
C ASN A 83 3.33 -5.36 -7.14
N ILE A 84 2.50 -6.29 -7.59
CA ILE A 84 1.65 -7.12 -6.73
C ILE A 84 2.31 -8.49 -6.54
N TYR A 85 2.59 -8.86 -5.29
CA TYR A 85 3.24 -10.12 -4.90
C TYR A 85 2.27 -10.99 -4.10
N ASP A 86 2.02 -12.19 -4.62
CA ASP A 86 1.29 -13.23 -3.90
C ASP A 86 2.27 -14.06 -3.03
N THR A 87 2.02 -14.05 -1.73
CA THR A 87 2.85 -14.77 -0.73
C THR A 87 2.34 -16.18 -0.41
N ASP A 88 1.28 -16.67 -1.05
CA ASP A 88 0.78 -18.04 -0.89
C ASP A 88 1.53 -19.05 -1.79
N GLY A 89 2.11 -18.59 -2.89
CA GLY A 89 2.91 -19.40 -3.82
C GLY A 89 4.41 -19.18 -3.66
N HIS A 90 5.09 -20.11 -2.98
CA HIS A 90 6.55 -20.40 -2.97
C HIS A 90 7.60 -19.27 -2.76
N GLU A 91 7.29 -17.98 -2.88
CA GLU A 91 8.20 -16.87 -2.56
C GLU A 91 7.50 -15.86 -1.65
N HIS A 92 7.56 -16.13 -0.34
CA HIS A 92 7.22 -15.11 0.64
C HIS A 92 8.20 -13.94 0.49
N LEU A 93 7.70 -12.76 0.10
CA LEU A 93 8.53 -11.56 0.05
C LEU A 93 9.04 -11.25 1.45
N THR A 94 10.32 -11.48 1.69
CA THR A 94 10.94 -11.16 2.97
C THR A 94 10.95 -9.65 3.18
N PRO A 95 11.05 -9.16 4.43
CA PRO A 95 11.24 -7.74 4.70
C PRO A 95 12.38 -7.10 3.89
N GLU A 96 13.47 -7.84 3.68
CA GLU A 96 14.62 -7.43 2.88
C GLU A 96 14.26 -7.31 1.39
N GLY A 97 13.50 -8.26 0.85
CA GLY A 97 13.02 -8.19 -0.52
C GLY A 97 12.05 -7.04 -0.75
N ILE A 98 11.19 -6.73 0.22
CA ILE A 98 10.32 -5.55 0.18
C ILE A 98 11.17 -4.27 0.17
N LEU A 99 12.19 -4.18 1.03
CA LEU A 99 13.08 -3.03 1.11
C LEU A 99 13.84 -2.81 -0.22
N GLU A 100 14.47 -3.84 -0.76
CA GLU A 100 15.23 -3.77 -2.01
C GLU A 100 14.36 -3.28 -3.17
N ARG A 101 13.18 -3.87 -3.31
CA ARG A 101 12.22 -3.48 -4.35
C ARG A 101 11.70 -2.06 -4.14
N THR A 102 11.43 -1.67 -2.90
CA THR A 102 11.02 -0.29 -2.57
C THR A 102 12.11 0.71 -2.98
N LYS A 103 13.39 0.40 -2.70
CA LYS A 103 14.52 1.23 -3.16
C LYS A 103 14.58 1.30 -4.67
N ALA A 104 14.47 0.17 -5.36
CA ALA A 104 14.48 0.12 -6.82
C ALA A 104 13.32 0.93 -7.44
N LEU A 105 12.13 0.88 -6.85
CA LEU A 105 10.97 1.66 -7.27
C LEU A 105 11.13 3.15 -6.99
N TYR A 106 11.79 3.52 -5.91
CA TYR A 106 12.06 4.92 -5.56
C TYR A 106 13.15 5.54 -6.47
N THR A 107 14.20 4.78 -6.80
CA THR A 107 15.30 5.23 -7.66
C THR A 107 15.01 5.08 -9.15
N GLY A 108 14.08 4.20 -9.52
CA GLY A 108 13.69 3.98 -10.90
C GLY A 108 12.87 5.13 -11.45
N ASP A 109 12.98 5.36 -12.76
CA ASP A 109 12.08 6.28 -13.46
C ASP A 109 10.65 5.72 -13.42
N ASP A 110 9.74 6.48 -12.81
CA ASP A 110 8.33 6.14 -12.81
C ASP A 110 7.73 6.25 -14.23
N HIS A 111 6.50 5.78 -14.42
CA HIS A 111 5.73 5.89 -15.67
C HIS A 111 5.70 7.28 -16.29
N GLN A 112 5.90 8.32 -15.50
CA GLN A 112 5.83 9.72 -15.93
C GLN A 112 7.19 10.41 -15.95
N ASN A 113 8.31 9.67 -15.90
CA ASN A 113 9.67 10.23 -15.85
C ASN A 113 9.89 11.14 -14.61
N ARG A 114 9.16 10.84 -13.53
CA ARG A 114 9.23 11.58 -12.26
C ARG A 114 9.86 10.68 -11.22
N GLN A 115 10.86 11.20 -10.53
CA GLN A 115 11.41 10.56 -9.36
C GLN A 115 10.38 10.63 -8.23
N ALA A 116 10.19 9.52 -7.51
CA ALA A 116 9.38 9.55 -6.31
C ALA A 116 10.03 10.47 -5.26
N GLU A 117 9.23 11.30 -4.61
CA GLU A 117 9.73 12.22 -3.57
C GLU A 117 9.65 11.60 -2.17
N ALA A 118 8.82 10.57 -2.00
CA ALA A 118 8.64 9.89 -0.73
C ALA A 118 8.12 8.45 -0.88
N VAL A 119 8.33 7.66 0.18
CA VAL A 119 7.74 6.33 0.35
C VAL A 119 6.70 6.37 1.47
N VAL A 120 5.52 5.81 1.24
CA VAL A 120 4.49 5.64 2.27
C VAL A 120 4.32 4.15 2.54
N VAL A 121 4.59 3.73 3.78
CA VAL A 121 4.53 2.31 4.19
C VAL A 121 3.26 2.05 4.99
N VAL A 122 2.51 1.03 4.57
CA VAL A 122 1.22 0.63 5.12
C VAL A 122 1.25 -0.87 5.42
N SER A 123 1.77 -1.22 6.60
CA SER A 123 2.01 -2.60 7.02
C SER A 123 1.86 -2.75 8.54
N ASN A 124 2.04 -3.97 9.06
CA ASN A 124 2.10 -4.22 10.50
C ASN A 124 3.25 -3.45 11.16
N GLN A 125 3.18 -3.24 12.48
CA GLN A 125 4.17 -2.47 13.24
C GLN A 125 5.60 -2.89 12.93
N LYS A 126 5.92 -4.17 13.10
CA LYS A 126 7.29 -4.67 13.05
C LYS A 126 7.92 -4.41 11.68
N LEU A 127 7.19 -4.71 10.62
CA LEU A 127 7.66 -4.51 9.26
C LEU A 127 7.74 -3.03 8.90
N THR A 128 6.74 -2.24 9.29
CA THR A 128 6.73 -0.79 9.05
C THR A 128 7.91 -0.09 9.71
N TYR A 129 8.16 -0.32 11.00
CA TYR A 129 9.31 0.28 11.70
C TYR A 129 10.63 -0.10 11.03
N ARG A 130 10.79 -1.37 10.67
CA ARG A 130 12.01 -1.85 10.02
C ARG A 130 12.22 -1.16 8.67
N LEU A 131 11.20 -1.13 7.81
CA LEU A 131 11.28 -0.51 6.49
C LEU A 131 11.57 0.98 6.57
N VAL A 132 10.86 1.72 7.43
CA VAL A 132 11.09 3.16 7.59
C VAL A 132 12.52 3.43 8.04
N LEU A 133 13.01 2.73 9.07
CA LEU A 133 14.37 2.92 9.56
C LEU A 133 15.43 2.59 8.50
N ASP A 134 15.24 1.52 7.73
CA ASP A 134 16.22 1.10 6.71
C ASP A 134 16.17 1.98 5.44
N LEU A 135 15.03 2.60 5.15
CA LEU A 135 14.87 3.61 4.10
C LEU A 135 15.47 4.95 4.53
N GLU A 136 15.23 5.40 5.77
CA GLU A 136 15.82 6.62 6.31
C GLU A 136 17.34 6.55 6.36
N LYS A 137 17.91 5.40 6.76
CA LYS A 137 19.37 5.15 6.69
C LYS A 137 19.91 5.23 5.26
N ALA A 138 19.09 4.93 4.26
CA ALA A 138 19.44 5.06 2.85
C ALA A 138 19.19 6.48 2.30
N GLY A 139 18.76 7.43 3.13
CA GLY A 139 18.44 8.80 2.73
C GLY A 139 17.11 8.94 1.99
N ILE A 140 16.24 7.93 2.04
CA ILE A 140 14.94 7.93 1.39
C ILE A 140 13.88 8.37 2.42
N PRO A 141 13.14 9.47 2.18
CA PRO A 141 12.09 9.91 3.08
C PRO A 141 10.94 8.90 3.08
N ALA A 142 10.74 8.23 4.21
CA ALA A 142 9.72 7.21 4.40
C ALA A 142 8.75 7.63 5.51
N TYR A 143 7.45 7.54 5.23
CA TYR A 143 6.38 7.94 6.14
C TYR A 143 5.47 6.77 6.46
N LEU A 144 4.96 6.79 7.69
CA LEU A 144 4.07 5.75 8.22
C LEU A 144 2.62 6.06 7.83
N GLY A 145 1.97 5.13 7.13
CA GLY A 145 0.50 5.10 7.04
C GLY A 145 -0.05 4.45 8.32
N PRO A 146 -0.97 5.09 9.06
CA PRO A 146 -1.47 4.62 10.34
C PRO A 146 -2.49 3.52 10.08
N ILE A 147 -2.00 2.30 9.98
CA ILE A 147 -2.84 1.14 10.16
C ILE A 147 -2.12 0.22 11.13
N TRP A 148 -2.55 0.31 12.37
CA TRP A 148 -2.27 -0.69 13.37
C TRP A 148 -3.35 -1.75 13.25
N ASP A 149 -3.23 -2.62 12.25
CA ASP A 149 -3.97 -3.88 12.24
C ASP A 149 -3.14 -4.86 13.09
N SER A 150 -3.63 -5.15 14.30
CA SER A 150 -3.12 -6.18 15.21
C SER A 150 -4.23 -7.15 15.50
#